data_AF-A0A9D4PMS9-F1
#
_entry.id   AF-A0A9D4PMS9-F1
#
_cell.length_a   1.000
_cell.length_b   1.000
_cell.length_c   1.000
_cell.angle_alpha   90.00
_cell.angle_beta   90.00
_cell.angle_gamma   90.00
#
_symmetry.space_group_name_H-M   'P 1'
#
loop_
_entity.id
_entity.type
_entity.pdbx_description
1 polymer ?
#
loop_
_entity_poly.entity_id
_entity_poly.type
_entity_poly.pdbx_seq_one_letter_code
_entity_poly.pdbx_strand_id
1 'polypeptide(L)'
;MNQKPRGCSAEYVTSDYVVAVVWKDNNAVSAASNFVGIGDQEDVKTWDKSKREHIFVKQPEIVGKCNRNVGGADKMDFPLSLYRTKIG
;
A
#
# COMPACT_ATOMS: atom_id res chain seq x y z
N MET A 1 -10.68 -19.43 -4.22
CA MET A 1 -9.62 -18.69 -3.50
C MET A 1 -10.29 -17.60 -2.68
N ASN A 2 -10.25 -17.68 -1.35
CA ASN A 2 -10.92 -16.70 -0.50
C ASN A 2 -10.27 -15.32 -0.67
N GLN A 3 -11.05 -14.29 -0.98
CA GLN A 3 -10.53 -12.92 -1.01
C GLN A 3 -10.11 -12.53 0.41
N LYS A 4 -8.87 -12.05 0.57
CA LYS A 4 -8.39 -11.52 1.86
C LYS A 4 -9.24 -10.29 2.26
N PRO A 5 -9.51 -10.10 3.57
CA PRO A 5 -10.28 -8.95 4.01
C PRO A 5 -9.54 -7.64 3.72
N ARG A 6 -10.30 -6.55 3.62
CA ARG A 6 -9.75 -5.22 3.38
C ARG A 6 -8.86 -4.77 4.54
N GLY A 7 -7.79 -4.07 4.23
CA GLY A 7 -6.75 -3.70 5.20
C GLY A 7 -5.65 -4.76 5.37
N CYS A 8 -5.81 -5.97 4.84
CA CYS A 8 -4.71 -6.94 4.85
C CYS A 8 -3.55 -6.48 3.99
N SER A 9 -2.35 -6.62 4.53
CA SER A 9 -1.09 -6.47 3.82
C SER A 9 -0.27 -7.76 3.87
N ALA A 10 0.63 -7.92 2.90
CA ALA A 10 1.68 -8.93 2.92
C ALA A 10 2.95 -8.30 2.37
N GLU A 11 4.10 -8.67 2.92
CA GLU A 11 5.38 -8.19 2.46
C GLU A 11 6.32 -9.33 2.10
N TYR A 12 7.26 -9.03 1.21
CA TYR A 12 8.33 -9.89 0.78
C TYR A 12 9.61 -9.08 0.67
N VAL A 13 10.70 -9.57 1.26
CA VAL A 13 12.00 -8.89 1.25
C VAL A 13 12.97 -9.70 0.40
N THR A 14 13.61 -9.06 -0.57
CA THR A 14 14.65 -9.67 -1.40
C THR A 14 16.00 -9.70 -0.68
N SER A 15 16.93 -10.52 -1.15
CA SER A 15 18.32 -10.54 -0.67
C SER A 15 19.04 -9.19 -0.85
N ASP A 16 18.60 -8.39 -1.81
CA ASP A 16 19.15 -7.07 -2.13
C ASP A 16 18.47 -5.95 -1.31
N TYR A 17 17.84 -6.30 -0.18
CA TYR A 17 17.17 -5.39 0.74
C TYR A 17 16.02 -4.57 0.12
N VAL A 18 15.38 -5.10 -0.93
CA VAL A 18 14.14 -4.53 -1.48
C VAL A 18 12.95 -5.19 -0.81
N VAL A 19 12.07 -4.41 -0.19
CA VAL A 19 10.79 -4.86 0.35
C VAL A 19 9.67 -4.53 -0.63
N ALA A 20 8.89 -5.54 -1.00
CA ALA A 20 7.66 -5.42 -1.77
C ALA A 20 6.47 -5.69 -0.86
N VAL A 21 5.46 -4.83 -0.92
CA VAL A 21 4.23 -4.90 -0.14
C VAL A 21 3.03 -4.95 -1.08
N VAL A 22 2.10 -5.85 -0.79
CA VAL A 22 0.75 -5.86 -1.39
C VAL A 22 -0.27 -5.57 -0.31
N TRP A 23 -1.08 -4.54 -0.51
CA TRP A 23 -2.14 -4.10 0.39
C TRP A 23 -3.51 -4.19 -0.28
N LYS A 24 -4.50 -4.75 0.42
CA LYS A 24 -5.86 -4.89 -0.08
C LYS A 24 -6.73 -3.72 0.37
N ASP A 25 -6.91 -2.75 -0.51
CA ASP A 25 -8.00 -1.77 -0.43
C ASP A 25 -9.22 -2.28 -1.22
N ASN A 26 -10.01 -1.41 -1.87
CA ASN A 26 -10.99 -1.82 -2.86
C ASN A 26 -10.32 -2.72 -3.93
N ASN A 27 -9.15 -2.30 -4.40
CA ASN A 27 -8.27 -3.06 -5.27
C ASN A 27 -6.95 -3.38 -4.55
N ALA A 28 -6.22 -4.37 -5.04
CA ALA A 28 -4.86 -4.60 -4.59
C ALA A 28 -3.97 -3.42 -4.99
N VAL A 29 -3.14 -2.96 -4.05
CA VAL A 29 -2.13 -1.93 -4.23
C VAL A 29 -0.78 -2.57 -3.94
N SER A 30 0.11 -2.56 -4.91
CA SER A 30 1.48 -3.03 -4.74
C SER A 30 2.43 -1.84 -4.66
N ALA A 31 3.40 -1.90 -3.77
CA ALA A 31 4.47 -0.93 -3.63
C ALA A 31 5.78 -1.64 -3.29
N ALA A 32 6.92 -1.14 -3.74
CA ALA A 32 8.21 -1.68 -3.33
C ALA A 32 9.23 -0.57 -3.04
N SER A 33 10.05 -0.76 -2.01
CA SER A 33 11.09 0.18 -1.62
C SER A 33 12.30 -0.57 -1.06
N ASN A 34 13.43 0.11 -0.89
CA ASN A 34 14.60 -0.40 -0.16
C ASN A 34 14.68 0.14 1.28
N PHE A 35 13.63 0.82 1.75
CA PHE A 35 13.64 1.57 3.00
C PHE A 35 12.55 1.15 3.98
N VAL A 36 11.31 1.00 3.50
CA VAL A 36 10.13 0.78 4.35
C VAL A 36 9.12 -0.17 3.72
N GLY A 37 8.65 -1.14 4.51
CA GLY A 37 7.68 -2.16 4.12
C GLY A 37 6.29 -1.89 4.70
N ILE A 38 5.69 -2.90 5.34
CA ILE A 38 4.42 -2.72 6.06
C ILE A 38 4.58 -1.68 7.17
N GLY A 39 5.69 -1.75 7.92
CA GLY A 39 6.08 -0.76 8.92
C GLY A 39 4.99 -0.44 9.94
N ASP A 40 4.99 0.79 10.44
CA ASP A 40 3.94 1.29 11.32
C ASP A 40 2.66 1.57 10.52
N GLN A 41 1.60 0.80 10.82
CA GLN A 41 0.34 0.89 10.10
C GLN A 41 -0.55 2.00 10.67
N GLU A 42 -1.03 2.87 9.79
CA GLU A 42 -1.92 3.98 10.14
C GLU A 42 -3.38 3.61 9.81
N ASP A 43 -4.33 4.03 10.65
CA ASP A 43 -5.76 3.93 10.30
C ASP A 43 -6.15 5.08 9.36
N VAL A 44 -6.46 4.74 8.11
CA VAL A 44 -6.90 5.72 7.10
C VAL A 44 -8.38 5.56 6.79
N LYS A 45 -9.08 6.70 6.70
CA LYS A 45 -10.48 6.75 6.25
C LYS A 45 -10.53 6.60 4.73
N THR A 46 -11.24 5.59 4.24
CA THR A 46 -11.36 5.30 2.80
C THR A 46 -12.79 4.88 2.45
N TRP A 47 -13.20 5.13 1.21
CA TRP A 47 -14.51 4.73 0.70
C TRP A 47 -14.54 3.23 0.39
N ASP A 48 -15.51 2.50 0.94
CA ASP A 48 -15.81 1.11 0.58
C ASP A 48 -16.85 1.04 -0.53
N LYS A 49 -16.46 0.51 -1.69
CA LYS A 49 -17.38 0.35 -2.82
C LYS A 49 -18.45 -0.71 -2.56
N SER A 50 -18.15 -1.74 -1.76
CA SER A 50 -19.08 -2.82 -1.46
C SER A 50 -20.12 -2.40 -0.42
N LYS A 51 -19.68 -1.70 0.63
CA LYS A 51 -20.55 -1.22 1.72
C LYS A 51 -21.16 0.16 1.46
N ARG A 52 -20.63 0.90 0.48
CA ARG A 52 -21.03 2.28 0.14
C ARG A 52 -20.95 3.22 1.35
N GLU A 53 -19.89 3.07 2.13
CA GLU A 53 -19.64 3.89 3.31
C GLU A 53 -18.14 4.16 3.47
N HIS A 54 -17.81 5.13 4.32
CA HIS A 54 -16.41 5.33 4.72
C HIS A 54 -16.07 4.41 5.88
N ILE A 55 -14.97 3.68 5.75
CA ILE A 55 -14.44 2.82 6.79
C ILE A 55 -13.00 3.23 7.14
N PHE A 56 -12.55 2.81 8.31
CA PHE A 56 -11.14 2.85 8.67
C PHE A 56 -10.47 1.53 8.30
N VAL A 57 -9.32 1.63 7.64
CA VAL A 57 -8.50 0.47 7.28
C VAL A 57 -7.07 0.73 7.70
N LYS A 58 -6.39 -0.33 8.13
CA LYS A 58 -4.95 -0.27 8.35
C LYS A 58 -4.23 -0.14 7.01
N GLN A 59 -3.48 0.94 6.85
CA GLN A 59 -2.65 1.22 5.69
C GLN A 59 -1.17 1.03 6.08
N PRO A 60 -0.39 0.28 5.28
CA PRO A 60 1.03 0.13 5.52
C PRO A 60 1.80 1.44 5.27
N GLU A 61 2.89 1.62 6.02
CA GLU A 61 3.70 2.83 6.05
C GLU A 61 4.22 3.22 4.67
N ILE A 62 4.66 2.25 3.86
CA ILE A 62 5.11 2.47 2.48
C ILE A 62 4.04 3.14 1.60
N VAL A 63 2.77 2.74 1.76
CA VAL A 63 1.65 3.31 0.98
C VAL A 63 1.35 4.72 1.48
N GLY A 64 1.38 4.93 2.79
CA GLY A 64 1.22 6.27 3.39
C GLY A 64 2.30 7.25 2.93
N LYS A 65 3.57 6.83 2.97
CA LYS A 65 4.71 7.61 2.49
C LYS A 65 4.60 7.88 0.98
N CYS A 66 4.35 6.87 0.16
CA CYS A 66 4.18 7.05 -1.28
C CYS A 66 3.08 8.08 -1.61
N ASN A 67 1.93 8.03 -0.93
CA ASN A 67 0.84 8.98 -1.13
C ASN A 67 1.19 10.42 -0.69
N ARG A 68 1.91 10.59 0.42
CA ARG A 68 2.36 11.91 0.91
C ARG A 68 3.37 12.56 -0.02
N ASN A 69 4.28 11.76 -0.60
CA ASN A 69 5.33 12.23 -1.50
C ASN A 69 4.82 12.68 -2.88
N VAL A 70 3.58 12.37 -3.28
CA VAL A 70 2.97 12.88 -4.54
C VAL A 70 2.66 14.39 -4.47
N GLY A 71 2.70 15.01 -3.28
CA GLY A 71 2.37 16.43 -3.07
C GLY A 71 3.56 17.40 -2.92
N GLY A 72 4.81 16.93 -2.86
CA GLY A 72 5.96 17.80 -2.61
C GLY A 72 7.28 17.12 -2.97
N ALA A 73 7.97 17.68 -3.96
CA ALA A 73 9.29 17.26 -4.37
C ALA A 73 10.32 17.50 -3.25
N ASP A 74 10.96 16.44 -2.74
CA ASP A 74 12.42 16.37 -2.56
C ASP A 74 12.90 14.91 -2.36
N LYS A 75 14.19 14.70 -2.60
CA LYS A 75 14.88 13.46 -2.96
C LYS A 75 15.06 12.49 -1.79
N MET A 76 14.49 11.30 -1.88
CA MET A 76 15.07 10.04 -1.39
C MET A 76 14.38 8.91 -2.18
N ASP A 77 15.17 8.16 -2.94
CA ASP A 77 14.86 7.06 -3.85
C ASP A 77 13.37 6.71 -4.06
N PHE A 78 12.85 7.13 -5.22
CA PHE A 78 11.47 6.93 -5.67
C PHE A 78 11.08 5.44 -5.60
N PRO A 79 10.21 5.00 -4.68
CA PRO A 79 9.87 3.59 -4.55
C PRO A 79 9.12 3.12 -5.79
N LEU A 80 9.59 1.99 -6.30
CA LEU A 80 9.15 1.30 -7.51
C LEU A 80 7.62 1.25 -7.61
N SER A 81 7.12 1.90 -8.66
CA SER A 81 5.84 1.68 -9.35
C SER A 81 4.65 1.19 -8.49
N LEU A 82 3.73 2.12 -8.19
CA LEU A 82 2.34 1.80 -7.88
C LEU A 82 1.68 1.11 -9.09
N TYR A 83 1.89 -0.19 -9.27
CA TYR A 83 1.06 -0.96 -10.20
C TYR A 83 -0.32 -1.10 -9.58
N ARG A 84 -1.21 -0.17 -9.93
CA ARG A 84 -2.64 -0.35 -9.73
C ARG A 84 -3.09 -1.43 -10.70
N THR A 85 -3.01 -2.71 -10.31
CA THR A 85 -3.50 -3.80 -11.14
C THR A 85 -4.99 -3.61 -11.36
N LYS A 86 -5.36 -3.10 -12.54
CA LYS A 86 -6.70 -3.28 -13.08
C LYS A 86 -6.81 -4.77 -13.42
N ILE A 87 -7.35 -5.55 -12.50
CA ILE A 87 -7.98 -6.81 -12.89
C ILE A 87 -9.27 -6.37 -13.58
N GLY A 88 -9.20 -6.31 -14.91
CA GLY A 88 -10.38 -6.23 -15.78
C GLY A 88 -11.13 -7.55 -15.79
#